data_AF-A0A973UMX9-F1
#
_entry.id   AF-A0A973UMX9-F1
#
_cell.length_a   1.000
_cell.length_b   1.000
_cell.length_c   1.000
_cell.angle_alpha   90.00
_cell.angle_beta   90.00
_cell.angle_gamma   90.00
#
_symmetry.space_group_name_H-M   'P 1'
#
loop_
_entity.id
_entity.type
_entity.pdbx_description
1 polymer ?
#
loop_
_entity_poly.entity_id
_entity_poly.type
_entity_poly.pdbx_seq_one_letter_code
_entity_poly.pdbx_strand_id
1 'polypeptide(L)'
;AAASRFLDGESIGPESSLNKVFWSEYDIALHETALDLLDAEGELADTDWSERYVFSLAGPIYAGANEIQRDIIAERLLGLPKGRR
;
A
#
# COMPACT_ATOMS: atom_id res chain seq x y z
N ALA A 1 -8.25 -15.79 -3.97
CA ALA A 1 -9.66 -15.48 -4.31
C ALA A 1 -9.77 -14.44 -5.42
N ALA A 2 -9.35 -13.17 -5.21
CA ALA A 2 -9.42 -12.14 -6.25
C ALA A 2 -8.55 -12.43 -7.50
N ALA A 3 -7.31 -12.88 -7.29
CA ALA A 3 -6.42 -13.29 -8.39
C ALA A 3 -6.99 -14.48 -9.20
N SER A 4 -7.61 -15.45 -8.52
CA SER A 4 -8.25 -16.59 -9.19
C SER A 4 -9.43 -16.14 -10.06
N ARG A 5 -10.32 -15.28 -9.54
CA ARG A 5 -11.44 -14.73 -10.30
C ARG A 5 -11.00 -13.90 -11.51
N PHE A 6 -9.91 -13.15 -11.39
CA PHE A 6 -9.31 -12.44 -12.53
C PHE A 6 -8.83 -13.40 -13.62
N LEU A 7 -8.19 -14.51 -13.25
CA LEU A 7 -7.78 -15.55 -14.20
C LEU A 7 -8.98 -16.24 -14.87
N ASP A 8 -10.12 -16.29 -14.18
CA ASP A 8 -11.40 -16.78 -14.72
C ASP A 8 -12.13 -15.75 -15.60
N GLY A 9 -11.52 -14.57 -15.84
CA GLY A 9 -12.04 -13.53 -16.74
C GLY A 9 -12.93 -12.48 -16.08
N GLU A 10 -13.11 -12.53 -14.76
CA GLU A 10 -13.83 -11.47 -14.03
C GLU A 10 -12.97 -10.19 -13.95
N SER A 11 -13.63 -9.03 -13.98
CA SER A 11 -12.94 -7.76 -13.81
C SER A 11 -12.49 -7.57 -12.35
N ILE A 12 -11.29 -7.01 -12.17
CA ILE A 12 -10.83 -6.59 -10.85
C ILE A 12 -11.64 -5.36 -10.44
N GLY A 13 -12.45 -5.51 -9.40
CA GLY A 13 -13.27 -4.45 -8.84
C GLY A 13 -12.54 -3.53 -7.85
N PRO A 14 -13.27 -2.57 -7.23
CA PRO A 14 -12.74 -1.63 -6.25
C PRO A 14 -12.18 -2.32 -4.99
N GLU A 15 -12.44 -3.61 -4.78
CA GLU A 15 -11.85 -4.42 -3.72
C GLU A 15 -10.31 -4.45 -3.79
N SER A 16 -9.74 -4.27 -4.98
CA SER A 16 -8.28 -4.19 -5.15
C SER A 16 -7.65 -2.98 -4.47
N SER A 17 -8.40 -1.88 -4.31
CA SER A 17 -7.95 -0.69 -3.58
C SER A 17 -7.68 -0.98 -2.10
N LEU A 18 -8.44 -1.90 -1.48
CA LEU A 18 -8.16 -2.36 -0.11
C LEU A 18 -6.80 -3.01 -0.02
N ASN A 19 -6.50 -3.92 -0.95
CA ASN A 19 -5.23 -4.62 -1.00
C ASN A 19 -4.08 -3.63 -1.20
N LYS A 20 -4.24 -2.63 -2.08
CA LYS A 20 -3.22 -1.59 -2.30
C LYS A 20 -2.90 -0.84 -1.01
N VAL A 21 -3.92 -0.29 -0.33
CA VAL A 21 -3.72 0.50 0.90
C VAL A 21 -3.08 -0.35 1.98
N PHE A 22 -3.57 -1.58 2.17
CA PHE A 22 -2.99 -2.50 3.16
C PHE A 22 -1.51 -2.76 2.89
N TRP A 23 -1.15 -3.13 1.66
CA TRP A 23 0.25 -3.48 1.35
C TRP A 23 1.18 -2.27 1.39
N SER A 24 0.74 -1.08 0.98
CA SER A 24 1.60 0.10 1.04
C SER A 24 1.90 0.56 2.47
N GLU A 25 0.93 0.41 3.39
CA GLU A 25 1.13 0.70 4.81
C GLU A 25 1.94 -0.40 5.50
N TYR A 26 1.64 -1.67 5.18
CA TYR A 26 2.38 -2.81 5.71
C TYR A 26 3.85 -2.79 5.32
N ASP A 27 4.17 -2.43 4.07
CA ASP A 27 5.55 -2.39 3.59
C ASP A 27 6.40 -1.40 4.39
N ILE A 28 5.87 -0.21 4.67
CA ILE A 28 6.54 0.78 5.54
C ILE A 28 6.74 0.21 6.94
N ALA A 29 5.66 -0.27 7.58
CA ALA A 29 5.73 -0.76 8.96
C ALA A 29 6.69 -1.94 9.12
N LEU A 30 6.76 -2.82 8.11
CA LEU A 30 7.70 -3.94 8.07
C LEU A 30 9.15 -3.43 8.05
N HIS A 31 9.45 -2.46 7.20
CA HIS A 31 10.79 -1.92 7.07
C HIS A 31 11.19 -1.08 8.30
N GLU A 32 10.29 -0.27 8.85
CA GLU A 32 10.51 0.42 10.14
C GLU A 32 10.87 -0.57 11.24
N THR A 33 10.09 -1.66 11.37
CA THR A 33 10.37 -2.72 12.35
C THR A 33 11.74 -3.37 12.12
N ALA A 34 12.13 -3.60 10.86
CA ALA A 34 13.43 -4.19 10.54
C ALA A 34 14.58 -3.24 10.90
N LEU A 35 14.45 -1.94 10.61
CA LEU A 35 15.44 -0.93 10.98
C LEU A 35 15.57 -0.81 12.50
N ASP A 36 14.45 -0.81 13.23
CA ASP A 36 14.44 -0.81 14.70
C ASP A 36 15.18 -2.02 15.29
N LEU A 37 15.05 -3.20 14.68
CA LEU A 37 15.76 -4.42 15.10
C LEU A 37 17.26 -4.39 14.82
N LEU A 38 17.69 -3.66 13.79
CA LEU A 38 19.09 -3.49 13.41
C LEU A 38 19.81 -2.40 14.23
N ASP A 39 19.05 -1.56 14.94
CA ASP A 39 19.58 -0.47 15.79
C ASP A 39 20.58 0.40 15.01
N ALA A 40 21.80 0.60 15.51
CA ALA A 40 22.81 1.43 14.86
C ALA A 40 23.19 0.97 13.44
N GLU A 41 23.03 -0.31 13.11
CA GLU A 41 23.29 -0.81 11.75
C GLU A 41 22.18 -0.41 10.77
N GLY A 42 20.95 -0.19 11.26
CA GLY A 42 19.80 0.25 10.46
C GLY A 42 19.95 1.69 9.92
N GLU A 43 20.74 2.52 10.61
CA GLU A 43 21.02 3.91 10.21
C GLU A 43 22.01 4.03 9.04
N LEU A 44 22.64 2.92 8.64
CA LEU A 44 23.59 2.91 7.53
C LEU A 44 22.85 2.99 6.20
N ALA A 45 23.20 4.01 5.40
CA ALA A 45 22.76 4.14 4.01
C ALA A 45 23.36 3.03 3.12
N ASP A 46 22.73 2.81 1.96
CA ASP A 46 23.16 1.84 0.95
C ASP A 46 23.20 0.39 1.46
N THR A 47 22.29 0.05 2.37
CA THR A 47 22.06 -1.32 2.89
C THR A 47 20.74 -1.88 2.36
N ASP A 48 20.60 -3.21 2.28
CA ASP A 48 19.39 -3.85 1.72
C ASP A 48 18.10 -3.40 2.45
N TRP A 49 18.15 -3.20 3.77
CA TRP A 49 16.99 -2.72 4.54
C TRP A 49 16.74 -1.22 4.40
N SER A 50 17.79 -0.38 4.40
CA SER A 50 17.63 1.07 4.24
C SER A 50 17.16 1.47 2.84
N GLU A 51 17.69 0.84 1.79
CA GLU A 51 17.27 1.08 0.41
C GLU A 51 15.81 0.68 0.19
N ARG A 52 15.39 -0.47 0.72
CA ARG A 52 13.99 -0.91 0.59
C ARG A 52 13.05 -0.09 1.44
N TYR A 53 13.47 0.39 2.62
CA TYR A 53 12.68 1.35 3.39
C TYR A 53 12.42 2.62 2.57
N VAL A 54 13.46 3.21 1.98
CA VAL A 54 13.32 4.41 1.14
C VAL A 54 12.38 4.15 -0.05
N PHE A 55 12.45 2.97 -0.67
CA PHE A 55 11.51 2.59 -1.71
C PHE A 55 10.06 2.45 -1.19
N SER A 56 9.87 1.83 -0.02
CA SER A 56 8.54 1.62 0.59
C SER A 56 7.78 2.92 0.81
N LEU A 57 8.50 4.03 1.07
CA LEU A 57 7.92 5.37 1.22
C LEU A 57 7.20 5.87 -0.05
N ALA A 58 7.55 5.35 -1.23
CA ALA A 58 6.84 5.67 -2.46
C ALA A 58 5.52 4.88 -2.59
N GLY A 59 5.35 3.76 -1.88
CA GLY A 59 4.20 2.86 -1.93
C GLY A 59 2.84 3.54 -1.70
N PRO A 60 2.71 4.41 -0.68
CA PRO A 60 1.49 5.17 -0.48
C PRO A 60 1.18 6.18 -1.60
N ILE A 61 2.13 6.52 -2.47
CA ILE A 61 2.01 7.60 -3.46
C ILE A 61 1.79 7.05 -4.88
N TYR A 62 2.62 6.11 -5.33
CA TYR A 62 2.57 5.64 -6.71
C TYR A 62 1.32 4.79 -6.99
N ALA A 63 0.98 4.66 -8.28
CA ALA A 63 -0.20 3.91 -8.76
C ALA A 63 -1.52 4.34 -8.08
N GLY A 64 -1.62 5.63 -7.75
CA GLY A 64 -2.73 6.24 -7.03
C GLY A 64 -2.44 6.33 -5.54
N ALA A 65 -2.41 7.56 -5.02
CA ALA A 65 -2.14 7.81 -3.61
C ALA A 65 -3.16 7.09 -2.71
N ASN A 66 -2.77 6.73 -1.47
CA ASN A 66 -3.65 6.02 -0.55
C ASN A 66 -4.97 6.79 -0.30
N GLU A 67 -4.95 8.12 -0.36
CA GLU A 67 -6.14 8.99 -0.26
C GLU A 67 -7.12 8.70 -1.41
N ILE A 68 -6.63 8.59 -2.64
CA ILE A 68 -7.45 8.25 -3.81
C ILE A 68 -8.00 6.82 -3.68
N GLN A 69 -7.20 5.89 -3.16
CA GLN A 69 -7.66 4.51 -2.94
C GLN A 69 -8.75 4.46 -1.86
N ARG A 70 -8.62 5.27 -0.78
CA ARG A 70 -9.64 5.39 0.26
C ARG A 70 -10.93 6.03 -0.27
N ASP A 71 -10.84 6.99 -1.19
CA ASP A 71 -12.02 7.51 -1.89
C ASP A 71 -12.71 6.44 -2.74
N ILE A 72 -11.95 5.61 -3.47
CA ILE A 72 -12.51 4.47 -4.23
C ILE A 72 -13.22 3.49 -3.29
N ILE A 73 -12.61 3.16 -2.16
CA ILE A 73 -13.21 2.30 -1.14
C ILE A 73 -14.51 2.94 -0.60
N ALA A 74 -14.45 4.20 -0.19
CA ALA A 74 -15.61 4.91 0.34
C ALA A 74 -16.77 4.97 -0.66
N GLU A 75 -16.52 5.44 -1.88
CA GLU A 75 -17.57 5.72 -2.86
C GLU A 75 -18.06 4.47 -3.60
N ARG A 76 -17.14 3.60 -4.04
CA ARG A 76 -17.46 2.50 -4.96
C ARG A 76 -17.66 1.17 -4.26
N LEU A 77 -17.00 0.95 -3.12
CA LEU A 77 -17.17 -0.26 -2.33
C LEU A 77 -18.22 -0.08 -1.23
N LEU A 78 -18.16 1.02 -0.49
CA LEU A 78 -19.05 1.28 0.66
C LEU A 78 -20.29 2.11 0.31
N GLY A 79 -20.37 2.69 -0.89
CA GLY A 79 -21.52 3.49 -1.34
C GLY A 79 -21.68 4.82 -0.61
N LEU A 80 -20.61 5.34 0.01
CA LEU A 80 -20.63 6.61 0.71
C LEU A 80 -20.76 7.80 -0.27
N PRO A 81 -21.32 8.94 0.16
CA PRO A 81 -21.37 10.15 -0.66
C PRO A 81 -19.96 10.63 -1.01
N LYS A 82 -19.80 11.26 -2.19
CA LYS A 82 -18.54 11.92 -2.55
C LYS A 82 -18.19 13.00 -1.54
N GLY A 83 -16.91 13.09 -1.18
CA GLY A 83 -16.39 14.15 -0.32
C GLY A 83 -16.69 15.56 -0.86
N ARG A 84 -16.86 16.55 0.04
CA ARG A 84 -16.98 17.96 -0.36
C ARG A 84 -15.69 18.40 -1.04
N ARG A 85 -15.80 18.82 -2.30
CA ARG A 85 -14.71 19.48 -3.04
C ARG A 85 -14.46 20.88 -2.52
#